data_AF-A0A2V5UAK2-F1
#
_entry.id   AF-A0A2V5UAK2-F1
#
_cell.length_a   1.000
_cell.length_b   1.000
_cell.length_c   1.000
_cell.angle_alpha   90.00
_cell.angle_beta   90.00
_cell.angle_gamma   90.00
#
_symmetry.space_group_name_H-M   'P 1'
#
loop_
_entity.id
_entity.type
_entity.pdbx_description
1 polymer ?
#
loop_
_entity_poly.entity_id
_entity_poly.type
_entity_poly.pdbx_seq_one_letter_code
_entity_poly.pdbx_strand_id
1 'polypeptide(L)'
;MFENIRADLRRKTTAYGVRPQDQSLFRKRIAPFLEFGTFAAIVYRFGRWAYKVKVPVIRQILITLYLFINVACMVMTGIHISCESDIEPGLVIHNFCGILVVAKKIGHSCTLNQGV
;
A
#
# COMPACT_ATOMS: atom_id res chain seq x y z
N MET A 1 11.65 1.12 3.82
CA MET A 1 10.29 0.52 3.82
C MET A 1 9.42 1.20 4.86
N PHE A 2 9.75 1.08 6.15
CA PHE A 2 8.96 1.64 7.24
C PHE A 2 8.72 3.16 7.11
N GLU A 3 9.74 3.93 6.69
CA GLU A 3 9.56 5.37 6.45
C GLU A 3 8.55 5.66 5.32
N ASN A 4 8.54 4.87 4.25
CA ASN A 4 7.55 5.02 3.18
C ASN A 4 6.15 4.70 3.69
N ILE A 5 5.99 3.58 4.42
CA ILE A 5 4.70 3.19 5.00
C ILE A 5 4.21 4.26 5.98
N ARG A 6 5.09 4.80 6.83
CA ARG A 6 4.78 5.89 7.75
C ARG A 6 4.34 7.14 6.99
N ALA A 7 5.02 7.51 5.91
CA ALA A 7 4.65 8.65 5.07
C ALA A 7 3.29 8.44 4.38
N ASP A 8 3.05 7.24 3.83
CA ASP A 8 1.79 6.84 3.19
C ASP A 8 0.62 6.95 4.19
N LEU A 9 0.79 6.39 5.40
CA LEU A 9 -0.21 6.44 6.48
C LEU A 9 -0.46 7.84 7.02
N ARG A 10 0.62 8.63 7.22
CA ARG A 10 0.50 10.02 7.68
C ARG A 10 -0.31 10.81 6.67
N ARG A 11 -0.01 10.67 5.38
CA ARG A 11 -0.74 11.35 4.32
C ARG A 11 -2.20 10.89 4.25
N LYS A 12 -2.46 9.58 4.35
CA LYS A 12 -3.83 9.04 4.40
C LYS A 12 -4.62 9.66 5.55
N THR A 13 -4.04 9.69 6.75
CA THR A 13 -4.70 10.21 7.96
C THR A 13 -4.92 11.72 7.90
N THR A 14 -3.97 12.48 7.34
CA THR A 14 -4.07 13.94 7.26
C THR A 14 -5.00 14.40 6.13
N ALA A 15 -4.91 13.79 4.94
CA ALA A 15 -5.66 14.23 3.77
C ALA A 15 -7.04 13.56 3.63
N TYR A 16 -7.20 12.34 4.17
CA TYR A 16 -8.40 11.52 4.03
C TYR A 16 -8.84 10.92 5.38
N GLY A 17 -8.54 11.64 6.47
CA GLY A 17 -8.91 11.23 7.81
C GLY A 17 -10.42 11.10 8.02
N VAL A 18 -10.78 10.52 9.16
CA VAL A 18 -12.17 10.28 9.55
C VAL A 18 -12.93 11.60 9.61
N ARG A 19 -14.17 11.61 9.08
CA ARG A 19 -15.07 12.76 9.16
C ARG A 19 -15.17 13.26 10.62
N PRO A 20 -15.22 14.59 10.87
CA PRO A 20 -15.25 15.14 12.23
C PRO A 20 -16.36 14.57 13.13
N GLN A 21 -17.48 14.18 12.54
CA GLN A 21 -18.64 13.57 13.22
C GLN A 21 -18.43 12.12 13.70
N ASP A 22 -17.34 11.45 13.31
CA ASP A 22 -17.12 10.01 13.52
C ASP A 22 -15.80 9.71 14.27
N GLN A 23 -15.33 10.61 15.14
CA GLN A 23 -14.00 10.54 15.78
C GLN A 23 -13.88 9.55 16.96
N SER A 24 -14.41 8.33 16.85
CA SER A 24 -14.04 7.29 17.83
C SER A 24 -12.53 7.02 17.77
N LEU A 25 -11.90 6.75 18.94
CA LEU A 25 -10.47 6.46 19.02
C LEU A 25 -10.05 5.31 18.09
N PHE A 26 -10.94 4.33 17.92
CA PHE A 26 -10.78 3.21 16.99
C PHE A 26 -10.72 3.69 15.53
N ARG A 27 -11.68 4.50 15.09
CA ARG A 27 -11.70 5.01 13.71
C ARG A 27 -10.51 5.90 13.40
N LYS A 28 -10.01 6.66 14.37
CA LYS A 28 -8.86 7.55 14.17
C LYS A 28 -7.53 6.82 14.10
N ARG A 29 -7.35 5.73 14.87
CA ARG A 29 -6.05 5.05 15.03
C ARG A 29 -5.94 3.72 14.28
N ILE A 30 -7.05 2.99 14.12
CA ILE A 30 -7.02 1.60 13.64
C ILE A 30 -7.65 1.50 12.25
N ALA A 31 -8.82 2.11 12.02
CA ALA A 31 -9.51 2.01 10.74
C ALA A 31 -8.66 2.37 9.50
N PRO A 32 -7.78 3.40 9.52
CA PRO A 32 -6.99 3.76 8.35
C PRO A 32 -6.04 2.66 7.89
N PHE A 33 -5.59 1.78 8.80
CA PHE A 33 -4.75 0.63 8.50
C PHE A 33 -5.53 -0.55 7.89
N LEU A 34 -6.83 -0.63 8.17
CA LEU A 34 -7.71 -1.70 7.72
C LEU A 34 -8.40 -1.39 6.39
N GLU A 35 -8.28 -0.16 5.88
CA GLU A 35 -8.78 0.19 4.56
C GLU A 35 -8.04 -0.57 3.47
N PHE A 36 -8.78 -1.12 2.50
CA PHE A 36 -8.24 -1.93 1.42
C PHE A 36 -7.15 -1.21 0.61
N GLY A 37 -7.31 0.09 0.38
CA GLY A 37 -6.29 0.90 -0.30
C GLY A 37 -4.98 1.00 0.51
N THR A 38 -5.07 1.23 1.82
CA THR A 38 -3.89 1.25 2.70
C THR A 38 -3.24 -0.12 2.79
N PHE A 39 -4.03 -1.18 2.90
CA PHE A 39 -3.55 -2.55 2.92
C PHE A 39 -2.77 -2.88 1.63
N ALA A 40 -3.33 -2.57 0.46
CA ALA A 40 -2.65 -2.80 -0.82
C ALA A 40 -1.35 -1.98 -0.95
N ALA A 41 -1.33 -0.72 -0.49
CA ALA A 41 -0.11 0.07 -0.46
C ALA A 41 0.97 -0.57 0.44
N ILE A 42 0.60 -1.07 1.62
CA ILE A 42 1.52 -1.78 2.53
C ILE A 42 2.08 -3.04 1.86
N VAL A 43 1.22 -3.87 1.23
CA VAL A 43 1.63 -5.09 0.52
C VAL A 43 2.62 -4.79 -0.59
N TYR A 44 2.37 -3.73 -1.38
CA TYR A 44 3.30 -3.26 -2.40
C TYR A 44 4.66 -2.83 -1.80
N ARG A 45 4.65 -2.03 -0.72
CA ARG A 45 5.89 -1.59 -0.05
C ARG A 45 6.67 -2.77 0.52
N PHE A 46 5.98 -3.75 1.07
CA PHE A 46 6.56 -4.99 1.57
C PHE A 46 7.21 -5.80 0.44
N GLY A 47 6.49 -6.05 -0.65
CA GLY A 47 7.04 -6.77 -1.81
C GLY A 47 8.30 -6.10 -2.35
N ARG A 48 8.26 -4.79 -2.60
CA ARG A 48 9.42 -4.04 -3.10
C ARG A 48 10.61 -4.08 -2.14
N TRP A 49 10.36 -4.13 -0.82
CA TRP A 49 11.42 -4.32 0.17
C TRP A 49 11.97 -5.74 0.16
N ALA A 50 11.11 -6.76 0.09
CA ALA A 50 11.51 -8.17 0.03
C ALA A 50 12.49 -8.43 -1.12
N TYR A 51 12.21 -7.91 -2.33
CA TYR A 51 13.10 -8.03 -3.48
C TYR A 51 14.47 -7.34 -3.29
N LYS A 52 14.59 -6.35 -2.40
CA LYS A 52 15.84 -5.65 -2.09
C LYS A 52 16.68 -6.33 -0.99
N VAL A 53 16.16 -7.38 -0.35
CA VAL A 53 16.88 -8.11 0.70
C VAL A 53 18.09 -8.84 0.11
N LYS A 54 19.28 -8.57 0.67
CA LYS A 54 20.55 -9.09 0.14
C LYS A 54 20.76 -10.58 0.43
N VAL A 55 20.25 -11.07 1.56
CA VAL A 55 20.41 -12.46 2.01
C VAL A 55 19.48 -13.37 1.18
N PRO A 56 20.01 -14.29 0.34
CA PRO A 56 19.19 -15.01 -0.66
C PRO A 56 18.06 -15.83 -0.05
N VAL A 57 18.35 -16.61 0.99
CA VAL A 57 17.37 -17.49 1.65
C VAL A 57 16.23 -16.68 2.27
N ILE A 58 16.57 -15.63 3.03
CA ILE A 58 15.58 -14.74 3.63
C ILE A 58 14.77 -14.04 2.53
N ARG A 59 15.42 -13.58 1.47
CA ARG A 59 14.75 -12.96 0.33
C ARG A 59 13.71 -13.89 -0.29
N GLN A 60 14.06 -15.15 -0.55
CA GLN A 60 13.13 -16.12 -1.14
C GLN A 60 11.92 -16.38 -0.24
N ILE A 61 12.14 -16.56 1.07
CA ILE A 61 11.04 -16.72 2.05
C ILE A 61 10.11 -15.51 2.02
N LEU A 62 10.68 -14.29 2.05
CA LEU A 62 9.90 -13.05 2.03
C LEU A 62 9.15 -12.83 0.71
N ILE A 63 9.76 -13.18 -0.43
CA ILE A 63 9.11 -13.10 -1.75
C ILE A 63 7.96 -14.10 -1.81
N THR A 64 8.15 -15.34 -1.37
CA THR A 64 7.09 -16.34 -1.32
C THR A 64 5.92 -15.86 -0.47
N LEU A 65 6.19 -15.35 0.74
CA LEU A 65 5.18 -14.76 1.60
C LEU A 65 4.47 -13.58 0.93
N TYR A 66 5.23 -12.69 0.28
CA TYR A 66 4.67 -11.57 -0.49
C TYR A 66 3.74 -12.05 -1.59
N LEU A 67 4.10 -13.07 -2.37
CA LEU A 67 3.28 -13.56 -3.48
C LEU A 67 1.92 -14.06 -3.00
N PHE A 68 1.88 -14.85 -1.91
CA PHE A 68 0.63 -15.31 -1.31
C PHE A 68 -0.23 -14.14 -0.81
N ILE A 69 0.37 -13.19 -0.08
CA ILE A 69 -0.34 -12.01 0.42
C ILE A 69 -0.83 -11.13 -0.74
N ASN A 70 -0.04 -10.98 -1.79
CA ASN A 70 -0.35 -10.15 -2.96
C ASN A 70 -1.50 -10.74 -3.77
N VAL A 71 -1.54 -12.06 -3.98
CA VAL A 71 -2.68 -12.74 -4.62
C VAL A 71 -3.95 -12.56 -3.77
N ALA A 72 -3.86 -12.80 -2.46
CA ALA A 72 -5.01 -12.58 -1.56
C ALA A 72 -5.47 -11.12 -1.61
N CYS A 73 -4.55 -10.16 -1.55
CA CYS A 73 -4.84 -8.73 -1.65
C CYS A 73 -5.51 -8.40 -2.97
N MET A 74 -5.00 -8.89 -4.10
CA MET A 74 -5.58 -8.66 -5.43
C MET A 74 -7.00 -9.21 -5.52
N VAL A 75 -7.24 -10.44 -5.05
CA VAL A 75 -8.58 -11.07 -5.07
C VAL A 75 -9.57 -10.31 -4.18
N MET A 76 -9.15 -9.87 -2.99
CA MET A 76 -10.03 -9.15 -2.06
C MET A 76 -10.30 -7.70 -2.48
N THR A 77 -9.31 -7.01 -3.07
CA THR A 77 -9.38 -5.56 -3.26
C THR A 77 -9.47 -5.13 -4.72
N GLY A 78 -9.12 -6.00 -5.67
CA GLY A 78 -8.98 -5.66 -7.10
C GLY A 78 -7.85 -4.68 -7.38
N ILE A 79 -6.84 -4.60 -6.51
CA ILE A 79 -5.68 -3.70 -6.64
C ILE A 79 -4.43 -4.52 -6.93
N HIS A 80 -3.71 -4.16 -7.99
CA HIS A 80 -2.40 -4.70 -8.31
C HIS A 80 -1.41 -3.58 -8.62
N ILE A 81 -0.28 -3.58 -7.92
CA ILE A 81 0.83 -2.64 -8.15
C ILE A 81 2.09 -3.47 -8.35
N SER A 82 2.73 -3.32 -9.51
CA SER A 82 3.98 -4.01 -9.80
C SER A 82 5.09 -3.58 -8.81
N CYS A 83 5.82 -4.55 -8.26
CA CYS A 83 6.97 -4.28 -7.39
C CYS A 83 8.14 -3.61 -8.13
N GLU A 84 8.17 -3.69 -9.46
CA GLU A 84 9.16 -2.99 -10.28
C GLU A 84 8.87 -1.49 -10.36
N SER A 85 7.61 -1.09 -10.12
CA SER A 85 7.21 0.30 -10.20
C SER A 85 7.87 1.12 -9.10
N ASP A 86 8.59 2.18 -9.45
CA ASP A 86 9.22 3.06 -8.47
C ASP A 86 8.30 4.21 -8.03
N ILE A 87 7.43 3.94 -7.06
CA ILE A 87 6.56 4.93 -6.40
C ILE A 87 7.26 5.59 -5.20
N GLU A 88 7.37 6.92 -5.19
CA GLU A 88 7.92 7.70 -4.08
C GLU A 88 7.00 7.71 -2.83
N PRO A 89 7.44 8.24 -1.67
CA PRO A 89 6.63 8.29 -0.45
C PRO A 89 5.34 9.09 -0.57
N GLY A 90 4.36 8.78 0.28
CA GLY A 90 3.06 9.44 0.30
C GLY A 90 2.07 8.85 -0.70
N LEU A 91 2.19 7.58 -1.07
CA LEU A 91 1.19 6.89 -1.88
C LEU A 91 -0.12 6.78 -1.08
N VAL A 92 -1.23 7.23 -1.67
CA VAL A 92 -2.57 7.03 -1.12
C VAL A 92 -3.45 6.36 -2.16
N ILE A 93 -4.13 5.30 -1.75
CA ILE A 93 -5.17 4.65 -2.53
C ILE A 93 -6.50 4.98 -1.85
N HIS A 94 -7.36 5.72 -2.55
CA HIS A 94 -8.59 6.24 -1.96
C HIS A 94 -9.73 5.24 -2.04
N ASN A 95 -9.93 4.63 -3.21
CA ASN A 95 -10.94 3.60 -3.46
C ASN A 95 -10.27 2.29 -3.84
N PHE A 96 -11.02 1.20 -3.81
CA PHE A 96 -10.57 -0.12 -4.27
C PHE A 96 -11.27 -0.49 -5.58
N CYS A 97 -10.89 -1.62 -6.16
CA CYS A 97 -11.37 -2.19 -7.42
C CYS A 97 -10.79 -1.54 -8.70
N GLY A 98 -10.32 -2.41 -9.61
CA GLY A 98 -9.88 -2.03 -10.95
C GLY A 98 -8.66 -1.12 -10.97
N ILE A 99 -7.69 -1.32 -10.06
CA ILE A 99 -6.45 -0.54 -10.02
C ILE A 99 -5.30 -1.44 -10.47
N LEU A 100 -4.68 -1.12 -11.60
CA LEU A 100 -3.55 -1.86 -12.17
C LEU A 100 -2.39 -0.90 -12.49
N VAL A 101 -1.38 -0.89 -11.62
CA VAL A 101 -0.25 0.03 -11.77
C VAL A 101 1.03 -0.68 -12.20
N VAL A 102 1.39 -0.46 -13.45
CA VAL A 102 2.67 -0.86 -14.03
C VAL A 102 3.33 0.40 -14.61
N ALA A 103 4.22 1.03 -13.84
CA ALA A 103 4.81 2.31 -14.21
C ALA A 103 6.28 2.37 -13.78
N LYS A 104 7.17 2.85 -14.65
CA LYS A 104 8.61 2.91 -14.33
C LYS A 104 8.90 3.76 -13.08
N LYS A 105 8.26 4.92 -12.97
CA LYS A 105 8.40 5.83 -11.82
C LYS A 105 7.11 6.60 -11.58
N ILE A 106 6.74 6.77 -10.32
CA ILE A 106 5.64 7.62 -9.85
C ILE A 106 6.20 8.56 -8.76
N GLY A 107 5.94 9.85 -8.91
CA GLY A 107 6.43 10.89 -7.99
C GLY A 107 5.78 10.89 -6.61
N HIS A 108 6.33 11.72 -5.73
CA HIS A 108 5.91 11.89 -4.34
C HIS A 108 4.43 12.27 -4.24
N SER A 109 3.76 11.84 -3.16
CA SER A 109 2.35 12.19 -2.88
C SER A 109 1.37 11.81 -4.00
N CYS A 110 1.58 10.67 -4.66
CA CYS A 110 0.63 10.17 -5.65
C CYS A 110 -0.66 9.67 -4.98
N THR A 111 -1.81 9.99 -5.58
CA THR A 111 -3.12 9.42 -5.18
C THR A 111 -3.68 8.60 -6.33
N LEU A 112 -4.06 7.36 -6.04
CA LEU A 112 -4.72 6.46 -6.98
C LEU A 112 -6.20 6.31 -6.63
N ASN A 113 -7.04 6.34 -7.67
CA ASN A 113 -8.48 6.09 -7.60
C ASN A 113 -8.83 4.84 -8.42
N GLN A 114 -10.06 4.37 -8.25
CA GLN A 114 -10.60 3.22 -8.98
C GLN A 114 -10.51 3.39 -10.51
N GLY A 115 -10.23 2.30 -11.24
CA GLY A 115 -10.24 2.27 -12.70
C GLY A 115 -8.98 2.82 -13.38
N VAL A 116 -7.85 2.89 -12.67
CA VAL A 116 -6.55 3.39 -13.17
C VAL A 116 -5.61 2.26 -13.57
#